data_AF-A0A5C7WM96-F1
#
_entry.id   AF-A0A5C7WM96-F1
#
_cell.length_a   1.000
_cell.length_b   1.000
_cell.length_c   1.000
_cell.angle_alpha   90.00
_cell.angle_beta   90.00
_cell.angle_gamma   90.00
#
_symmetry.space_group_name_H-M   'P 1'
#
loop_
_entity.id
_entity.type
_entity.pdbx_description
1 polymer ?
#
loop_
_entity_poly.entity_id
_entity_poly.type
_entity_poly.pdbx_seq_one_letter_code
_entity_poly.pdbx_strand_id
1 'polypeptide(L)'
;MASLIKKIYELLTKSQKRSVAKLQLLVIFMAFSEIISVMAIGPFMALVGNEKLLQTNPVIASLYKSSSFGSSYDFLFFIGLSVLALMAFGSIISVISVWKMSQFSNQIGAEIGDRLYKYYIYKPWLFHSMGSSAQLTKQISTEVHRV
;
A
#
# COMPACT_ATOMS: atom_id res chain seq x y z
N MET A 1 -10.61 7.05 21.26
CA MET A 1 -9.93 6.40 20.10
C MET A 1 -8.42 6.37 20.24
N ALA A 2 -7.74 7.50 20.51
CA ALA A 2 -6.27 7.53 20.67
C ALA A 2 -5.73 6.56 21.74
N SER A 3 -6.47 6.34 22.83
CA SER A 3 -6.10 5.38 23.87
C SER A 3 -6.12 3.91 23.42
N LEU A 4 -6.99 3.54 22.47
CA LEU A 4 -7.06 2.19 21.90
C LEU A 4 -5.88 1.94 20.98
N ILE A 5 -5.56 2.89 20.10
CA ILE A 5 -4.39 2.82 19.20
C ILE A 5 -3.11 2.69 20.03
N LYS A 6 -2.99 3.45 21.12
CA LYS A 6 -1.85 3.36 22.03
C LYS A 6 -1.73 1.96 22.66
N LYS A 7 -2.82 1.37 23.14
CA LYS A 7 -2.83 0.01 23.71
C LYS A 7 -2.45 -1.06 22.70
N ILE A 8 -2.98 -0.98 21.47
CA ILE A 8 -2.61 -1.90 20.38
C ILE A 8 -1.12 -1.76 20.05
N TYR A 9 -0.65 -0.52 19.94
CA TYR A 9 0.77 -0.26 19.68
C TYR A 9 1.68 -0.77 20.81
N GLU A 10 1.24 -0.67 22.07
CA GLU A 10 1.96 -1.21 23.22
C GLU A 10 2.03 -2.75 23.24
N LEU A 11 1.01 -3.43 22.69
CA LEU A 11 0.95 -4.90 22.58
C LEU A 11 1.98 -5.46 21.56
N LEU A 12 2.40 -4.63 20.60
CA LEU A 12 3.36 -5.01 19.57
C LEU A 12 4.78 -5.16 20.14
N THR A 13 5.49 -6.19 19.68
CA THR A 13 6.91 -6.41 20.02
C THR A 13 7.81 -5.36 19.38
N LYS A 14 9.04 -5.25 19.89
CA LYS A 14 10.05 -4.31 19.36
C LYS A 14 10.34 -4.53 17.88
N SER A 15 10.32 -5.79 17.41
CA SER A 15 10.51 -6.12 15.99
C SER A 15 9.30 -5.69 15.15
N GLN A 16 8.08 -5.98 15.60
CA GLN A 16 6.84 -5.60 14.92
C GLN A 16 6.71 -4.08 14.79
N LYS A 17 7.07 -3.30 15.83
CA LYS A 17 7.08 -1.83 15.78
C LYS A 17 8.00 -1.29 14.68
N ARG A 18 9.18 -1.89 14.49
CA ARG A 18 10.09 -1.53 13.39
C ARG A 18 9.49 -1.90 12.04
N SER A 19 8.81 -3.04 11.93
CA SER A 19 8.11 -3.44 10.71
C SER A 19 6.98 -2.47 10.36
N VAL A 20 6.19 -2.02 11.34
CA VAL A 20 5.16 -0.98 11.14
C VAL A 20 5.77 0.30 10.58
N ALA A 21 6.88 0.78 11.15
CA ALA A 21 7.55 1.98 10.65
C ALA A 21 8.06 1.82 9.20
N LYS A 22 8.63 0.65 8.86
CA LYS A 22 9.05 0.33 7.49
C LYS A 22 7.87 0.26 6.51
N LEU A 23 6.77 -0.37 6.92
CA LEU A 23 5.55 -0.46 6.12
C LEU A 23 4.92 0.92 5.92
N GLN A 24 4.93 1.78 6.94
CA GLN A 24 4.42 3.14 6.82
C GLN A 24 5.20 3.94 5.76
N LEU A 25 6.54 3.85 5.77
CA LEU A 25 7.37 4.48 4.74
C LEU A 25 7.07 3.89 3.34
N LEU A 26 6.87 2.58 3.24
CA LEU A 26 6.50 1.91 1.99
C LEU A 26 5.15 2.42 1.45
N VAL A 27 4.14 2.59 2.30
CA VAL A 27 2.82 3.12 1.92
C VAL A 27 2.91 4.56 1.45
N ILE A 28 3.71 5.39 2.12
CA ILE A 28 3.93 6.79 1.69
C ILE A 28 4.57 6.80 0.29
N PHE A 29 5.59 5.96 0.07
CA PHE A 29 6.23 5.85 -1.24
C PHE A 29 5.28 5.33 -2.33
N MET A 30 4.47 4.32 -2.02
CA MET A 30 3.41 3.81 -2.89
C MET A 30 2.44 4.94 -3.29
N ALA A 31 1.94 5.71 -2.33
CA ALA A 31 1.00 6.79 -2.59
C ALA A 31 1.57 7.85 -3.53
N PHE A 32 2.83 8.26 -3.34
CA PHE A 32 3.50 9.17 -4.27
C PHE A 32 3.64 8.56 -5.67
N SER A 33 4.04 7.29 -5.76
CA SER A 33 4.17 6.58 -7.04
C SER A 33 2.85 6.52 -7.81
N GLU A 34 1.75 6.20 -7.13
CA GLU A 34 0.40 6.19 -7.71
C GLU A 34 -0.03 7.59 -8.18
N ILE A 35 0.17 8.62 -7.34
CA ILE A 35 -0.18 10.00 -7.68
C ILE A 35 0.60 10.47 -8.92
N ILE A 36 1.92 10.23 -8.97
CA ILE A 36 2.76 10.60 -10.12
C ILE A 36 2.30 9.86 -11.39
N SER A 37 2.02 8.56 -11.27
CA SER A 37 1.56 7.73 -12.38
C SER A 37 0.22 8.22 -12.96
N VAL A 38 -0.73 8.58 -12.10
CA VAL A 38 -2.05 9.08 -12.53
C VAL A 38 -1.94 10.50 -13.10
N MET A 39 -1.13 11.38 -12.48
CA MET A 39 -0.93 12.74 -12.98
C MET A 39 -0.32 12.77 -14.38
N ALA A 40 0.50 11.78 -14.75
CA ALA A 40 1.11 11.69 -16.08
C ALA A 40 0.09 11.52 -17.23
N ILE A 41 -1.11 11.01 -16.93
CA ILE A 41 -2.17 10.80 -17.93
C ILE A 41 -2.67 12.15 -18.48
N GLY A 42 -2.86 13.16 -17.62
CA GLY A 42 -3.42 14.45 -18.00
C GLY A 42 -2.59 15.18 -19.08
N PRO A 43 -1.28 15.41 -18.86
CA PRO A 43 -0.40 16.00 -19.86
C PRO A 43 -0.33 15.20 -21.16
N PHE A 44 -0.33 13.87 -21.09
CA PHE A 44 -0.36 13.02 -22.28
C PHE A 44 -1.65 13.20 -23.08
N MET A 45 -2.81 13.17 -22.42
CA MET A 45 -4.11 13.39 -23.07
C MET A 45 -4.21 14.79 -23.69
N ALA A 46 -3.66 15.81 -23.03
CA ALA A 46 -3.58 17.16 -23.60
C ALA A 46 -2.73 17.19 -24.88
N LEU A 47 -1.59 16.50 -24.89
CA LEU A 47 -0.70 16.41 -26.04
C LEU A 47 -1.36 15.72 -27.23
N VAL A 48 -2.08 14.63 -26.98
CA VAL A 48 -2.85 13.89 -28.00
C VAL A 48 -4.02 14.73 -28.54
N GLY A 49 -4.70 15.49 -27.68
CA GLY A 49 -5.84 16.32 -28.09
C GLY A 49 -5.46 17.58 -28.86
N ASN A 50 -4.22 18.08 -28.73
CA ASN A 50 -3.76 19.26 -29.44
C ASN A 50 -2.25 19.22 -29.70
N GLU A 51 -1.87 18.76 -30.89
CA GLU A 51 -0.47 18.68 -31.34
C GLU A 51 0.23 20.05 -31.39
N LYS A 52 -0.50 21.18 -31.45
CA LYS A 52 0.11 22.52 -31.40
C LYS A 52 0.85 22.76 -30.08
N LEU A 53 0.53 22.02 -29.01
CA LEU A 53 1.24 22.10 -27.73
C LEU A 53 2.71 21.70 -27.84
N LEU A 54 3.10 20.90 -28.84
CA LEU A 54 4.50 20.56 -29.13
C LEU A 54 5.34 21.79 -29.50
N GLN A 55 4.71 22.85 -30.01
CA GLN A 55 5.41 24.08 -30.42
C GLN A 55 5.15 25.25 -29.47
N THR A 56 3.97 25.30 -28.84
CA THR A 56 3.56 26.45 -28.01
C THR A 56 4.02 26.35 -26.55
N ASN A 57 4.15 25.14 -25.99
CA ASN A 57 4.57 24.98 -24.60
C ASN A 57 6.10 24.84 -24.50
N PRO A 58 6.81 25.75 -23.81
CA PRO A 58 8.28 25.73 -23.77
C PRO A 58 8.86 24.45 -23.14
N VAL A 59 8.15 23.84 -22.18
CA VAL A 59 8.61 22.60 -21.53
C VAL A 59 8.50 21.41 -22.49
N ILE A 60 7.35 21.27 -23.15
CA ILE A 60 7.09 20.17 -24.10
C ILE A 60 7.95 20.35 -25.36
N ALA A 61 8.09 21.58 -25.86
CA ALA A 61 8.90 21.91 -27.04
C ALA A 61 10.39 21.64 -26.81
N SER A 62 10.91 21.94 -25.61
CA SER A 62 12.30 21.62 -25.26
C SER A 62 12.52 20.11 -25.21
N LEU A 63 11.57 19.36 -24.63
CA LEU A 63 11.64 17.89 -24.62
C LEU A 63 11.61 17.33 -26.04
N TYR A 64 10.67 17.78 -26.88
CA TYR A 64 10.56 17.34 -28.28
C TYR A 64 11.83 17.60 -29.08
N LYS A 65 12.41 18.82 -28.97
CA LYS A 65 13.67 19.18 -29.64
C LYS A 65 14.85 18.35 -29.15
N SER A 66 14.89 18.00 -27.86
CA SER A 66 15.95 17.15 -27.30
C SER A 66 15.84 15.70 -27.75
N SER A 67 14.62 15.20 -27.96
CA SER A 67 14.37 13.80 -28.24
C SER A 67 14.67 13.36 -29.68
N SER A 68 15.14 14.26 -30.56
CA SER A 68 15.60 13.95 -31.93
C SER A 68 14.62 13.15 -32.80
N PHE A 69 13.33 13.13 -32.47
CA PHE A 69 12.31 12.39 -33.23
C PHE A 69 11.92 13.17 -34.50
N GLY A 70 11.85 12.47 -35.63
CA GLY A 70 11.54 13.06 -36.94
C GLY A 70 10.05 13.37 -37.17
N SER A 71 9.15 12.81 -36.36
CA SER A 71 7.69 12.96 -36.51
C SER A 71 7.01 13.18 -35.15
N SER A 72 5.96 14.00 -35.12
CA SER A 72 5.12 14.21 -33.94
C SER A 72 4.48 12.91 -33.44
N TYR A 73 4.11 12.02 -34.37
CA TYR A 73 3.48 10.73 -34.04
C TYR A 73 4.43 9.80 -33.28
N ASP A 74 5.70 9.73 -33.68
CA ASP A 74 6.71 8.87 -33.02
C ASP A 74 6.98 9.35 -31.59
N PHE A 75 7.02 10.67 -31.39
CA PHE A 75 7.16 11.26 -30.06
C PHE A 75 5.93 10.99 -29.17
N LEU A 76 4.72 11.16 -29.70
CA LEU A 76 3.48 10.82 -28.99
C LEU A 76 3.46 9.34 -28.60
N PHE A 77 3.84 8.44 -29.52
CA PHE A 77 3.90 7.01 -29.26
C PHE A 77 4.87 6.68 -28.13
N PHE A 78 6.07 7.28 -28.15
CA PHE A 78 7.07 7.07 -27.10
C PHE A 78 6.63 7.62 -25.74
N ILE A 79 6.00 8.80 -25.69
CA ILE A 79 5.42 9.34 -24.45
C ILE A 79 4.31 8.42 -23.96
N GLY A 80 3.40 7.97 -24.82
CA GLY A 80 2.34 7.06 -24.46
C GLY A 80 2.88 5.76 -23.85
N LEU A 81 3.90 5.18 -24.46
CA LEU A 81 4.59 4.00 -23.93
C LEU A 81 5.26 4.30 -22.58
N SER A 82 5.86 5.48 -22.41
CA SER A 82 6.48 5.91 -21.16
C SER A 82 5.46 6.08 -20.03
N VAL A 83 4.29 6.67 -20.33
CA VAL A 83 3.19 6.80 -19.37
C VAL A 83 2.65 5.43 -18.97
N LEU A 84 2.44 4.52 -19.94
CA LEU A 84 2.04 3.15 -19.66
C LEU A 84 3.07 2.41 -18.80
N ALA A 85 4.36 2.55 -19.10
CA ALA A 85 5.44 1.96 -18.31
C ALA A 85 5.46 2.52 -16.88
N LEU A 86 5.28 3.83 -16.72
CA LEU A 86 5.18 4.51 -15.42
C LEU A 86 3.98 3.97 -14.61
N MET A 87 2.81 3.85 -15.23
CA MET A 87 1.62 3.27 -14.60
C MET A 87 1.83 1.81 -14.19
N ALA A 88 2.43 1.00 -15.06
CA ALA A 88 2.76 -0.39 -14.75
C ALA A 88 3.71 -0.47 -13.54
N PHE A 89 4.73 0.38 -13.50
CA PHE A 89 5.66 0.47 -12.38
C PHE A 89 4.97 0.90 -11.08
N GLY A 90 4.10 1.91 -11.13
CA GLY A 90 3.27 2.33 -9.99
C GLY A 90 2.40 1.19 -9.45
N SER A 91 1.73 0.45 -10.35
CA SER A 91 0.94 -0.73 -10.00
C SER A 91 1.76 -1.85 -9.37
N ILE A 92 2.98 -2.11 -9.86
CA ILE A 92 3.88 -3.11 -9.26
C ILE A 92 4.23 -2.73 -7.82
N ILE A 93 4.57 -1.46 -7.57
CA ILE A 93 4.85 -0.96 -6.23
C ILE A 93 3.60 -1.12 -5.33
N SER A 94 2.43 -0.80 -5.86
CA SER A 94 1.14 -0.96 -5.17
C SER A 94 0.90 -2.41 -4.74
N VAL A 95 1.04 -3.36 -5.68
CA VAL A 95 0.89 -4.80 -5.42
C VAL A 95 1.87 -5.27 -4.33
N ILE A 96 3.15 -4.90 -4.43
CA ILE A 96 4.16 -5.28 -3.44
C ILE A 96 3.80 -4.72 -2.06
N SER A 97 3.35 -3.47 -2.00
CA SER A 97 3.00 -2.78 -0.76
C SER A 97 1.79 -3.41 -0.08
N VAL A 98 0.72 -3.65 -0.83
CA VAL A 98 -0.50 -4.33 -0.35
C VAL A 98 -0.17 -5.76 0.11
N TRP A 99 0.63 -6.49 -0.66
CA TRP A 99 1.04 -7.85 -0.29
C TRP A 99 1.82 -7.86 1.03
N LYS A 100 2.82 -6.98 1.18
CA LYS A 100 3.60 -6.87 2.42
C LYS A 100 2.75 -6.46 3.62
N MET A 101 1.81 -5.53 3.43
CA MET A 101 0.88 -5.11 4.47
C MET A 101 -0.03 -6.27 4.89
N SER A 102 -0.60 -7.01 3.93
CA SER A 102 -1.47 -8.16 4.19
C SER A 102 -0.74 -9.27 4.93
N GLN A 103 0.49 -9.61 4.52
CA GLN A 103 1.31 -10.59 5.22
C GLN A 103 1.59 -10.17 6.66
N PHE A 104 1.93 -8.90 6.87
CA PHE A 104 2.17 -8.37 8.22
C PHE A 104 0.92 -8.44 9.09
N SER A 105 -0.24 -7.97 8.61
CA SER A 105 -1.50 -8.01 9.38
C SER A 105 -1.91 -9.43 9.76
N ASN A 106 -1.79 -10.38 8.83
CA ASN A 106 -2.09 -11.78 9.11
C ASN A 106 -1.12 -12.39 10.15
N GLN A 107 0.17 -12.05 10.08
CA GLN A 107 1.16 -12.50 11.05
C GLN A 107 0.88 -11.93 12.45
N ILE A 108 0.52 -10.65 12.56
CA ILE A 108 0.14 -10.03 13.84
C ILE A 108 -1.10 -10.71 14.42
N GLY A 109 -2.15 -10.92 13.61
CA GLY A 109 -3.36 -11.59 14.05
C GLY A 109 -3.07 -13.01 14.57
N ALA A 110 -2.25 -13.78 13.86
CA ALA A 110 -1.85 -15.12 14.29
C ALA A 110 -1.06 -15.10 15.61
N GLU A 111 -0.12 -14.16 15.78
CA GLU A 111 0.68 -14.05 17.00
C GLU A 111 -0.15 -13.60 18.22
N ILE A 112 -1.11 -12.70 18.01
CA ILE A 112 -2.08 -12.32 19.06
C ILE A 112 -2.97 -13.51 19.41
N GLY A 113 -3.45 -14.26 18.41
CA GLY A 113 -4.27 -15.45 18.59
C GLY A 113 -3.56 -16.52 19.42
N ASP A 114 -2.29 -16.81 19.10
CA ASP A 114 -1.46 -17.76 19.86
C ASP A 114 -1.25 -17.32 21.32
N ARG A 115 -0.93 -16.04 21.55
CA ARG A 115 -0.80 -15.49 22.90
C ARG A 115 -2.10 -15.59 23.68
N LEU A 116 -3.23 -15.34 23.03
CA LEU A 116 -4.55 -15.39 23.67
C LEU A 116 -4.96 -16.83 24.00
N TYR A 117 -4.69 -17.76 23.09
CA TYR A 117 -4.88 -19.20 23.31
C TYR A 117 -4.06 -19.68 24.50
N LYS A 118 -2.76 -19.34 24.53
CA LYS A 118 -1.88 -19.66 25.64
C LYS A 118 -2.40 -19.05 26.95
N TYR A 119 -2.83 -17.79 26.93
CA TYR A 119 -3.39 -17.14 28.11
C TYR A 119 -4.65 -17.84 28.63
N TYR A 120 -5.56 -18.27 27.74
CA TYR A 120 -6.78 -18.94 28.15
C TYR A 120 -6.54 -20.36 28.67
N ILE A 121 -5.65 -21.15 28.06
CA ILE A 121 -5.48 -22.56 28.48
C ILE A 121 -4.85 -22.70 29.87
N TYR A 122 -4.08 -21.70 30.32
CA TYR A 122 -3.51 -21.67 31.67
C TYR A 122 -4.46 -21.07 32.73
N LYS A 123 -5.73 -20.80 32.40
CA LYS A 123 -6.72 -20.33 33.37
C LYS A 123 -7.24 -21.47 34.26
N PRO A 124 -7.65 -21.15 35.51
CA PRO A 124 -8.20 -22.17 36.41
C PRO A 124 -9.50 -22.74 35.85
N TRP A 125 -9.82 -23.98 36.24
CA TRP A 125 -11.04 -24.65 35.78
C TRP A 125 -12.31 -23.83 35.98
N LEU A 126 -12.42 -23.07 37.08
CA LEU A 126 -13.57 -22.19 37.35
C LEU A 126 -13.79 -21.13 36.26
N PHE A 127 -12.72 -20.61 35.64
CA PHE A 127 -12.85 -19.69 34.50
C PHE A 127 -13.48 -20.38 33.29
N HIS A 128 -13.10 -21.64 33.05
CA HIS A 128 -13.62 -22.43 31.93
C HIS A 128 -15.06 -22.90 32.17
N SER A 129 -15.45 -23.17 33.42
CA SER A 129 -16.81 -23.61 33.74
C SER A 129 -17.84 -22.49 33.75
N MET A 130 -17.41 -21.24 33.99
CA MET A 130 -18.29 -20.06 33.93
C MET A 130 -18.35 -19.40 32.54
N GLY A 131 -17.43 -19.74 31.63
CA GLY A 131 -17.28 -19.08 30.33
C GLY A 131 -17.79 -19.92 29.15
N SER A 132 -18.17 -19.25 28.07
CA SER A 132 -18.49 -19.91 26.80
C SER A 132 -17.22 -20.24 26.01
N SER A 133 -16.98 -21.52 25.71
CA SER A 133 -15.88 -21.94 24.83
C SER A 133 -16.02 -21.35 23.43
N ALA A 134 -17.24 -21.21 22.91
CA ALA A 134 -17.51 -20.57 21.62
C ALA A 134 -17.04 -19.10 21.60
N GLN A 135 -17.20 -18.37 22.71
CA GLN A 135 -16.73 -16.99 22.82
C GLN A 135 -15.20 -16.92 22.82
N LEU A 136 -14.52 -17.82 23.54
CA LEU A 136 -13.05 -17.87 23.54
C LEU A 136 -12.50 -18.22 22.15
N THR A 137 -13.10 -19.20 21.46
CA THR A 137 -12.73 -19.57 20.09
C THR A 137 -12.93 -18.41 19.12
N LYS A 138 -14.06 -17.69 19.23
CA LYS A 138 -14.30 -16.49 18.43
C LYS A 138 -13.23 -15.41 18.67
N GLN A 139 -12.84 -15.20 19.93
CA GLN A 139 -11.80 -14.22 20.27
C GLN A 139 -10.44 -14.60 19.69
N ILE A 140 -10.05 -15.88 19.75
CA ILE A 140 -8.76 -16.39 19.25
C ILE A 140 -8.70 -16.42 17.71
N SER A 141 -9.80 -16.75 17.03
CA SER A 141 -9.79 -17.07 15.59
C SER A 141 -10.47 -16.02 14.70
N THR A 142 -11.34 -15.18 15.25
CA THR A 142 -12.10 -14.20 14.44
C THR A 142 -11.74 -12.76 14.81
N GLU A 143 -11.73 -12.44 16.10
CA GLU A 143 -11.51 -11.06 16.54
C GLU A 143 -10.05 -10.62 16.36
N VAL A 144 -9.07 -11.53 16.46
CA VAL A 144 -7.64 -11.17 16.25
C VAL A 144 -7.31 -10.69 14.86
N HIS A 145 -8.09 -11.07 13.84
CA HIS A 145 -7.89 -10.62 12.45
C HIS A 145 -8.56 -9.26 12.15
N ARG A 146 -9.38 -8.75 13.08
CA ARG A 146 -10.09 -7.47 12.95
C ARG A 146 -9.34 -6.30 13.60
N VAL A 147 -8.28 -6.59 14.34
CA VAL A 147 -7.44 -5.64 15.09
C VAL A 147 -6.16 -5.39 14.30
#